data_AF-A0A0H3ZL22-F1
#
_entry.id   AF-A0A0H3ZL22-F1
#
_cell.length_a   1.000
_cell.length_b   1.000
_cell.length_c   1.000
_cell.angle_alpha   90.00
_cell.angle_beta   90.00
_cell.angle_gamma   90.00
#
_symmetry.space_group_name_H-M   'P 1'
#
loop_
_entity.id
_entity.type
_entity.pdbx_description
1 polymer ?
#
loop_
_entity_poly.entity_id
_entity_poly.type
_entity_poly.pdbx_seq_one_letter_code
_entity_poly.pdbx_strand_id
1 'polypeptide(L)'
;MNTVWLHQSGQWQTLETPFNTPPEILNPTLKLTEEQWQRFQDQAWQVTLLKTLETHMLKWFPERCQHIDELSDWVHTYMETAYAKGFETEQDLLYYFNIIGYLGEEALLKSPYPSLTLLMDTPSLQTPSQRIAQAASLAEQIANKQKESQA
;
A
#
# COMPACT_ATOMS: atom_id res chain seq x y z
N MET A 1 2.11 39.01 -25.13
CA MET A 1 1.70 38.65 -23.76
C MET A 1 1.90 37.15 -23.61
N ASN A 2 2.80 36.73 -22.72
CA ASN A 2 3.11 35.32 -22.48
C ASN A 2 2.33 34.88 -21.24
N THR A 3 1.27 34.11 -21.46
CA THR A 3 0.41 33.58 -20.38
C THR A 3 0.70 32.10 -20.24
N VAL A 4 1.00 31.64 -19.03
CA VAL A 4 1.22 30.20 -18.73
C VAL A 4 0.04 29.68 -17.91
N TRP A 5 -0.34 28.44 -18.18
CA TRP A 5 -1.44 27.76 -17.52
C TRP A 5 -0.87 26.80 -16.48
N LEU A 6 -1.33 26.91 -15.25
CA LEU A 6 -0.95 26.03 -14.15
C LEU A 6 -2.18 25.31 -13.63
N HIS A 7 -2.08 24.00 -13.44
CA HIS A 7 -3.12 23.22 -12.80
C HIS A 7 -2.78 23.04 -11.31
N GLN A 8 -3.58 23.60 -10.42
CA GLN A 8 -3.47 23.42 -8.98
C GLN A 8 -4.84 23.06 -8.40
N SER A 9 -4.87 22.04 -7.53
CA SER A 9 -6.06 21.62 -6.76
C SER A 9 -7.32 21.40 -7.61
N GLY A 10 -7.16 20.85 -8.82
CA GLY A 10 -8.29 20.52 -9.70
C GLY A 10 -8.83 21.68 -10.54
N GLN A 11 -8.14 22.83 -10.57
CA GLN A 11 -8.52 23.99 -11.38
C GLN A 11 -7.35 24.53 -12.21
N TRP A 12 -7.67 25.07 -13.39
CA TRP A 12 -6.71 25.76 -14.24
C TRP A 12 -6.64 27.24 -13.88
N GLN A 13 -5.45 27.72 -13.59
CA GLN A 13 -5.15 29.12 -13.32
C GLN A 13 -4.20 29.67 -14.40
N THR A 14 -4.43 30.92 -14.80
CA THR A 14 -3.56 31.64 -15.74
C THR A 14 -2.64 32.58 -14.98
N LEU A 15 -1.34 32.46 -15.19
CA LEU A 15 -0.33 33.35 -14.62
C LEU A 15 0.32 34.16 -15.74
N GLU A 16 0.46 35.46 -15.50
CA GLU A 16 1.25 36.33 -16.38
C GLU A 16 2.73 36.15 -16.06
N THR A 17 3.53 35.83 -17.07
CA THR A 17 4.97 35.69 -16.85
C THR A 17 5.60 37.06 -16.64
N PRO A 18 6.49 37.25 -15.64
CA PRO A 18 7.18 38.53 -15.42
C PRO A 18 8.24 38.83 -16.51
N PHE A 19 8.43 37.94 -17.48
CA PHE A 19 9.46 38.04 -18.51
C PHE A 19 8.86 38.54 -19.84
N ASN A 20 9.32 39.69 -20.33
CA ASN A 20 8.93 40.23 -21.64
C ASN A 20 9.54 39.46 -22.83
N THR A 21 10.65 38.78 -22.59
CA THR A 21 11.32 37.89 -23.54
C THR A 21 11.56 36.57 -22.80
N PRO A 22 11.23 35.40 -23.39
CA PRO A 22 11.57 34.13 -22.78
C PRO A 22 13.08 34.11 -22.50
N PRO A 23 13.56 33.83 -21.28
CA PRO A 23 14.98 33.64 -21.05
C PRO A 23 15.45 32.55 -22.01
N GLU A 24 16.55 32.81 -22.70
CA GLU A 24 17.20 31.82 -23.54
C GLU A 24 17.43 30.59 -22.65
N ILE A 25 16.71 29.49 -22.94
CA ILE A 25 16.83 28.25 -22.17
C ILE A 25 18.20 27.68 -22.54
N LEU A 26 19.24 28.18 -21.89
CA LEU A 26 20.63 27.76 -22.07
C LEU A 26 20.87 26.32 -21.59
N ASN A 27 19.85 25.70 -20.99
CA ASN A 27 19.91 24.36 -20.46
C ASN A 27 19.32 23.39 -21.49
N PRO A 28 20.10 22.42 -22.00
CA PRO A 28 19.53 21.34 -22.79
C PRO A 28 18.48 20.61 -21.96
N THR A 29 17.52 20.00 -22.64
CA THR A 29 16.41 19.20 -22.08
C THR A 29 16.80 18.57 -20.75
N LEU A 30 16.17 18.99 -19.64
CA LEU A 30 16.41 18.42 -18.31
C LEU A 30 16.00 16.95 -18.34
N LYS A 31 16.96 16.08 -18.68
CA LYS A 31 16.79 14.64 -18.69
C LYS A 31 17.20 14.13 -17.32
N LEU A 32 16.30 13.41 -16.66
CA LEU A 32 16.64 12.69 -15.44
C LEU A 32 17.77 11.71 -15.74
N THR A 33 18.74 11.62 -14.83
CA THR A 33 19.70 10.52 -14.87
C THR A 33 18.98 9.20 -14.63
N GLU A 34 19.61 8.08 -14.99
CA GLU A 34 19.03 6.76 -14.71
C GLU A 34 18.73 6.59 -13.21
N GLU A 35 19.63 7.04 -12.34
CA GLU A 35 19.42 7.00 -10.88
C GLU A 35 18.22 7.84 -10.43
N GLN A 36 18.03 9.03 -11.01
CA GLN A 36 16.87 9.88 -10.71
C GLN A 36 15.57 9.27 -11.24
N TRP A 37 15.64 8.63 -12.41
CA TRP A 37 14.51 7.94 -13.02
C TRP A 37 14.10 6.69 -12.22
N GLN A 38 15.06 5.91 -11.73
CA GLN A 38 14.80 4.77 -10.85
C GLN A 38 14.15 5.21 -9.53
N ARG A 39 14.70 6.23 -8.86
CA ARG A 39 14.09 6.78 -7.63
C ARG A 39 12.66 7.28 -7.85
N PHE A 40 12.39 7.91 -8.99
CA PHE A 40 11.05 8.36 -9.32
C PHE A 40 10.08 7.19 -9.55
N GLN A 41 10.53 6.12 -10.22
CA GLN A 41 9.74 4.90 -10.40
C GLN A 41 9.46 4.20 -9.07
N ASP A 42 10.45 4.08 -8.19
CA ASP A 42 10.30 3.47 -6.86
C ASP A 42 9.24 4.22 -6.03
N GLN A 43 9.29 5.56 -6.05
CA GLN A 43 8.32 6.38 -5.34
C GLN A 43 6.91 6.29 -5.96
N ALA A 44 6.81 6.29 -7.29
CA ALA A 44 5.54 6.13 -7.98
C ALA A 44 4.92 4.75 -7.72
N TRP A 45 5.76 3.71 -7.63
CA TRP A 45 5.36 2.36 -7.26
C TRP A 45 4.77 2.31 -5.85
N GLN A 46 5.47 2.87 -4.85
CA GLN A 46 4.98 2.90 -3.46
C GLN A 46 3.65 3.64 -3.31
N VAL A 47 3.49 4.79 -3.97
CA VAL A 47 2.23 5.55 -3.95
C VAL A 47 1.09 4.75 -4.59
N THR A 48 1.37 4.07 -5.71
CA THR A 48 0.37 3.24 -6.40
C THR A 48 -0.03 2.03 -5.55
N LEU A 49 0.95 1.36 -4.96
CA LEU A 49 0.74 0.20 -4.11
C LEU A 49 -0.09 0.53 -2.87
N LEU A 50 0.22 1.65 -2.20
CA LEU A 50 -0.57 2.14 -1.06
C LEU A 50 -2.03 2.32 -1.45
N LYS A 51 -2.28 2.93 -2.61
CA LYS A 51 -3.64 3.13 -3.13
C LYS A 51 -4.36 1.82 -3.48
N THR A 52 -3.63 0.85 -4.02
CA THR A 52 -4.16 -0.50 -4.29
C THR A 52 -4.62 -1.17 -3.00
N LEU A 53 -3.81 -1.11 -1.95
CA LEU A 53 -4.11 -1.72 -0.65
C LEU A 53 -5.29 -1.03 0.05
N GLU A 54 -5.35 0.30 0.05
CA GLU A 54 -6.52 1.05 0.53
C GLU A 54 -7.81 0.62 -0.19
N THR A 55 -7.75 0.54 -1.54
CA THR A 55 -8.90 0.19 -2.36
C THR A 55 -9.34 -1.25 -2.11
N HIS A 56 -8.39 -2.16 -1.92
CA HIS A 56 -8.65 -3.55 -1.56
C HIS A 56 -9.39 -3.65 -0.22
N MET A 57 -8.91 -2.96 0.81
CA MET A 57 -9.51 -2.95 2.14
C MET A 57 -10.93 -2.37 2.12
N LEU A 58 -11.13 -1.23 1.45
CA LEU A 58 -12.46 -0.62 1.31
C LEU A 58 -13.45 -1.50 0.55
N LYS A 59 -12.97 -2.26 -0.45
CA LYS A 59 -13.81 -3.12 -1.28
C LYS A 59 -14.24 -4.40 -0.56
N TRP A 60 -13.31 -5.08 0.10
CA TRP A 60 -13.54 -6.43 0.64
C TRP A 60 -13.79 -6.45 2.14
N PHE A 61 -13.33 -5.45 2.88
CA PHE A 61 -13.46 -5.36 4.34
C PHE A 61 -13.95 -3.97 4.80
N PRO A 62 -15.07 -3.45 4.25
CA PRO A 62 -15.53 -2.10 4.55
C PRO A 62 -15.83 -1.88 6.04
N GLU A 63 -16.35 -2.89 6.73
CA GLU A 63 -16.67 -2.82 8.18
C GLU A 63 -15.43 -2.59 9.05
N ARG A 64 -14.28 -3.13 8.64
CA ARG A 64 -12.98 -2.89 9.32
C ARG A 64 -12.54 -1.44 9.13
N CYS A 65 -12.75 -0.89 7.93
CA CYS A 65 -12.33 0.46 7.58
C CYS A 65 -13.16 1.55 8.27
N GLN A 66 -14.39 1.26 8.70
CA GLN A 66 -15.29 2.25 9.32
C GLN A 66 -14.75 2.87 10.61
N HIS A 67 -13.87 2.15 11.32
CA HIS A 67 -13.33 2.57 12.61
C HIS A 67 -11.90 3.14 12.49
N ILE A 68 -11.39 3.30 11.27
CA ILE A 68 -10.03 3.77 11.00
C ILE A 68 -10.12 5.21 10.49
N ASP A 69 -9.70 6.17 11.31
CA ASP A 69 -9.76 7.60 10.98
C ASP A 69 -8.82 7.96 9.82
N GLU A 70 -7.59 7.42 9.83
CA GLU A 70 -6.55 7.68 8.82
C GLU A 70 -6.15 6.38 8.12
N LEU A 71 -6.99 5.93 7.17
CA LEU A 71 -6.78 4.65 6.47
C LEU A 71 -5.43 4.57 5.75
N SER A 72 -4.95 5.68 5.18
CA SER A 72 -3.67 5.71 4.46
C SER A 72 -2.49 5.40 5.39
N ASP A 73 -2.45 6.06 6.55
CA ASP A 73 -1.39 5.89 7.55
C ASP A 73 -1.46 4.50 8.21
N TRP A 74 -2.68 3.99 8.40
CA TRP A 74 -2.91 2.64 8.87
C TRP A 74 -2.39 1.59 7.88
N VAL A 75 -2.73 1.70 6.60
CA VAL A 75 -2.23 0.81 5.55
C VAL A 75 -0.70 0.91 5.45
N HIS A 76 -0.15 2.12 5.46
CA HIS A 76 1.29 2.32 5.41
C HIS A 76 2.02 1.62 6.57
N THR A 77 1.50 1.74 7.79
CA THR A 77 2.06 1.09 9.00
C THR A 77 2.11 -0.43 8.87
N TYR A 78 1.03 -1.04 8.39
CA TYR A 78 0.99 -2.51 8.22
C TYR A 78 1.80 -2.98 7.01
N MET A 79 1.92 -2.16 5.97
CA MET A 79 2.82 -2.42 4.85
C MET A 79 4.28 -2.48 5.32
N GLU A 80 4.74 -1.49 6.10
CA GLU A 80 6.10 -1.49 6.69
C GLU A 80 6.33 -2.71 7.60
N THR A 81 5.31 -3.09 8.37
CA THR A 81 5.37 -4.28 9.23
C THR A 81 5.50 -5.57 8.41
N ALA A 82 4.80 -5.67 7.29
CA ALA A 82 4.90 -6.81 6.37
C ALA A 82 6.27 -6.86 5.69
N TYR A 83 6.81 -5.71 5.26
CA TYR A 83 8.17 -5.62 4.71
C TYR A 83 9.22 -6.08 5.72
N ALA A 84 9.11 -5.68 6.99
CA ALA A 84 10.02 -6.14 8.04
C ALA A 84 9.99 -7.66 8.26
N LYS A 85 8.94 -8.36 7.79
CA LYS A 85 8.81 -9.82 7.81
C LYS A 85 9.24 -10.50 6.50
N GLY A 86 9.71 -9.74 5.52
CA GLY A 86 10.15 -10.22 4.21
C GLY A 86 9.01 -10.47 3.22
N PHE A 87 7.85 -9.85 3.43
CA PHE A 87 6.73 -9.86 2.48
C PHE A 87 6.85 -8.64 1.56
N GLU A 88 7.38 -8.85 0.35
CA GLU A 88 7.85 -7.75 -0.49
C GLU A 88 6.98 -7.48 -1.71
N THR A 89 6.24 -8.49 -2.20
CA THR A 89 5.44 -8.34 -3.41
C THR A 89 4.06 -7.75 -3.11
N GLU A 90 3.44 -7.10 -4.09
CA GLU A 90 2.05 -6.64 -3.99
C GLU A 90 1.11 -7.77 -3.55
N GLN A 91 1.29 -8.97 -4.10
CA GLN A 91 0.48 -10.13 -3.74
C GLN A 91 0.69 -10.54 -2.28
N ASP A 92 1.91 -10.48 -1.76
CA ASP A 92 2.20 -10.80 -0.36
C ASP A 92 1.49 -9.82 0.58
N LEU A 93 1.53 -8.53 0.23
CA LEU A 93 0.83 -7.49 0.98
C LEU A 93 -0.69 -7.69 0.94
N LEU A 94 -1.27 -7.99 -0.23
CA LEU A 94 -2.70 -8.30 -0.33
C LEU A 94 -3.10 -9.49 0.57
N TYR A 95 -2.28 -10.55 0.62
CA TYR A 95 -2.51 -11.66 1.55
C TYR A 95 -2.36 -11.23 3.02
N TYR A 96 -1.38 -10.39 3.33
CA TYR A 96 -1.20 -9.85 4.68
C TYR A 96 -2.43 -9.05 5.13
N PHE A 97 -2.95 -8.17 4.27
CA PHE A 97 -4.17 -7.40 4.55
C PHE A 97 -5.43 -8.26 4.60
N ASN A 98 -5.49 -9.38 3.88
CA ASN A 98 -6.60 -10.34 4.04
C ASN A 98 -6.66 -10.93 5.45
N ILE A 99 -5.51 -11.21 6.08
CA ILE A 99 -5.47 -11.72 7.46
C ILE A 99 -6.09 -10.71 8.42
N ILE A 100 -5.70 -9.44 8.30
CA ILE A 100 -6.26 -8.34 9.11
C ILE A 100 -7.75 -8.14 8.79
N GLY A 101 -8.13 -8.22 7.52
CA GLY A 101 -9.52 -8.12 7.08
C GLY A 101 -10.42 -9.16 7.74
N TYR A 102 -10.01 -10.43 7.71
CA TYR A 102 -10.77 -11.54 8.27
C TYR A 102 -10.79 -11.54 9.79
N LEU A 103 -9.63 -11.44 10.43
CA LEU A 103 -9.48 -11.73 11.86
C LEU A 103 -9.15 -10.49 12.71
N GLY A 104 -8.85 -9.36 12.10
CA GLY A 104 -8.49 -8.13 12.79
C GLY A 104 -7.01 -8.04 13.11
N GLU A 105 -6.62 -6.92 13.71
CA GLU A 105 -5.23 -6.66 14.09
C GLU A 105 -4.74 -7.64 15.15
N GLU A 106 -5.65 -8.18 15.98
CA GLU A 106 -5.33 -9.25 16.93
C GLU A 106 -4.72 -10.49 16.26
N ALA A 107 -4.99 -10.71 14.98
CA ALA A 107 -4.42 -11.82 14.22
C ALA A 107 -2.89 -11.76 14.09
N LEU A 108 -2.34 -10.56 14.24
CA LEU A 108 -0.90 -10.30 14.19
C LEU A 108 -0.23 -10.48 15.55
N LEU A 109 -1.02 -10.68 16.61
CA LEU A 109 -0.51 -10.99 17.95
C LEU A 109 -0.21 -12.49 18.06
N LYS A 110 0.79 -12.83 18.87
CA LYS A 110 1.28 -14.23 19.01
C LYS A 110 0.27 -15.19 19.65
N SER A 111 -0.64 -14.67 20.48
CA SER A 111 -1.47 -15.48 21.38
C SER A 111 -2.77 -16.03 20.79
N PRO A 112 -3.56 -15.27 20.01
CA PRO A 112 -4.87 -15.75 19.57
C PRO A 112 -4.80 -16.81 18.46
N TYR A 113 -3.73 -16.80 17.64
CA TYR A 113 -3.60 -17.70 16.49
C TYR A 113 -2.17 -18.21 16.31
N PRO A 114 -1.75 -19.24 17.09
CA PRO A 114 -0.37 -19.74 17.04
C PRO A 114 0.04 -20.25 15.66
N SER A 115 -0.88 -20.88 14.91
CA SER A 115 -0.63 -21.34 13.54
C SER A 115 -0.38 -20.20 12.55
N LEU A 116 -1.08 -19.06 12.71
CA LEU A 116 -0.83 -17.87 11.88
C LEU A 116 0.52 -17.24 12.24
N THR A 117 0.82 -17.15 13.53
CA THR A 117 2.11 -16.65 14.03
C THR A 117 3.28 -17.46 13.47
N LEU A 118 3.16 -18.79 13.44
CA LEU A 118 4.20 -19.65 12.87
C LEU A 118 4.46 -19.34 11.38
N LEU A 119 3.40 -19.17 10.60
CA LEU A 119 3.52 -18.86 9.16
C LEU A 119 4.11 -17.46 8.93
N MET A 120 3.71 -16.47 9.72
CA MET A 120 4.16 -15.08 9.54
C MET A 120 5.57 -14.82 10.06
N ASP A 121 5.95 -15.43 11.18
CA ASP A 121 7.16 -15.04 11.93
C ASP A 121 8.31 -16.05 11.85
N THR A 122 8.03 -17.30 11.46
CA THR A 122 9.03 -18.37 11.50
C THR A 122 9.55 -18.69 10.10
N PRO A 123 10.86 -18.53 9.84
CA PRO A 123 11.47 -19.03 8.62
C PRO A 123 11.23 -20.53 8.46
N SER A 124 10.86 -20.95 7.25
CA SER A 124 10.65 -22.35 6.93
C SER A 124 11.21 -22.66 5.54
N LEU A 125 11.07 -23.90 5.07
CA LEU A 125 11.41 -24.27 3.69
C LEU A 125 10.54 -23.56 2.65
N GLN A 126 9.41 -22.99 3.05
CA GLN A 126 8.54 -22.19 2.19
C GLN A 126 9.08 -20.76 2.03
N THR A 127 8.92 -20.19 0.84
CA THR A 127 9.20 -18.77 0.60
C THR A 127 8.24 -17.89 1.41
N PRO A 128 8.61 -16.62 1.72
CA PRO A 128 7.70 -15.69 2.39
C PRO A 128 6.32 -15.63 1.72
N SER A 129 6.28 -15.57 0.38
CA SER A 129 5.03 -15.55 -0.38
C SER A 129 4.16 -16.79 -0.20
N GLN A 130 4.75 -17.98 -0.11
CA GLN A 130 4.01 -19.20 0.17
C GLN A 130 3.43 -19.21 1.58
N ARG A 131 4.20 -18.73 2.57
CA ARG A 131 3.75 -18.68 3.96
C ARG A 131 2.59 -17.71 4.15
N ILE A 132 2.68 -16.51 3.57
CA ILE A 132 1.62 -15.50 3.74
C ILE A 132 0.33 -15.88 3.00
N ALA A 133 0.44 -16.50 1.82
CA ALA A 133 -0.72 -17.05 1.11
C ALA A 133 -1.42 -18.13 1.95
N GLN A 134 -0.66 -19.02 2.59
CA GLN A 134 -1.21 -20.04 3.48
C GLN A 134 -1.85 -19.42 4.74
N ALA A 135 -1.23 -18.38 5.30
CA ALA A 135 -1.77 -17.66 6.46
C ALA A 135 -3.10 -16.96 6.12
N ALA A 136 -3.20 -16.32 4.95
CA ALA A 136 -4.45 -15.71 4.48
C ALA A 136 -5.57 -16.74 4.30
N SER A 137 -5.28 -17.91 3.72
CA SER A 137 -6.28 -18.98 3.59
C SER A 137 -6.72 -19.52 4.96
N LEU A 138 -5.79 -19.66 5.91
CA LEU A 138 -6.13 -20.08 7.26
C LEU A 138 -7.01 -19.03 7.97
N ALA A 139 -6.72 -17.75 7.79
CA ALA A 139 -7.50 -16.66 8.38
C ALA A 139 -8.95 -16.66 7.89
N GLU A 140 -9.16 -16.84 6.58
CA GLU A 140 -10.50 -17.00 5.99
C GLU A 140 -11.27 -18.19 6.59
N GLN A 141 -10.61 -19.35 6.69
CA GLN A 141 -11.22 -20.56 7.26
C GLN A 141 -11.65 -20.36 8.72
N ILE A 142 -10.83 -19.67 9.51
CA ILE A 142 -11.15 -19.34 10.90
C ILE A 142 -12.37 -18.42 10.96
N ALA A 143 -12.38 -17.34 10.16
CA ALA A 143 -13.48 -16.39 10.13
C ALA A 143 -14.80 -17.05 9.71
N ASN A 144 -14.77 -17.94 8.72
CA ASN A 144 -15.96 -18.68 8.28
C ASN A 144 -16.51 -19.60 9.39
N LYS A 145 -15.64 -20.33 10.09
CA LYS A 145 -16.05 -21.18 11.23
C LYS A 145 -16.64 -20.37 12.39
N GLN A 146 -16.11 -19.18 12.65
CA GLN A 146 -16.63 -18.29 13.68
C GLN A 146 -18.05 -17.80 13.34
N LYS A 147 -18.29 -17.45 12.07
CA LYS A 147 -19.62 -17.06 11.58
C LYS A 147 -20.62 -18.21 11.70
N GLU A 148 -20.21 -19.43 11.33
CA GLU A 148 -21.06 -20.63 11.44
C GLU A 148 -21.42 -20.99 12.89
N SER A 149 -20.53 -20.71 13.84
CA SER A 149 -20.75 -21.02 15.27
C SER A 149 -21.65 -19.99 15.98
N GLN A 150 -21.91 -18.84 15.34
CA GLN A 150 -22.73 -17.74 15.87
C GLN A 150 -24.13 -17.68 15.21
N ALA A 151 -24.38 -18.50 14.20
CA ALA A 151 -25.66 -18.65 13.50
C ALA A 151 -26.48 -19.80 14.10
#